data_AF-E2AY90-F1
#
_entry.id   AF-E2AY90-F1
#
_cell.length_a   1.000
_cell.length_b   1.000
_cell.length_c   1.000
_cell.angle_alpha   90.00
_cell.angle_beta   90.00
_cell.angle_gamma   90.00
#
_symmetry.space_group_name_H-M   'P 1'
#
loop_
_entity.id
_entity.type
_entity.pdbx_description
1 polymer ?
#
loop_
_entity_poly.entity_id
_entity_poly.type
_entity_poly.pdbx_seq_one_letter_code
_entity_poly.pdbx_strand_id
1 'polypeptide(L)'
;FYHIIKDIDNVRTSYFSLNKLDKLIKGHKDPLPKALSMNIVYKIDCNDCNASYVGQTGKRFQTRIEEHRKHINRNSSSRSVITD
;
A
#
# COMPACT_ATOMS: atom_id res chain seq x y z
N PHE A 1 28.39 -2.72 4.73
CA PHE A 1 28.60 -2.20 6.10
C PHE A 1 29.52 -3.07 6.94
N TYR A 2 29.26 -4.38 7.15
CA TYR A 2 30.16 -5.25 7.94
C TYR A 2 31.60 -5.34 7.39
N HIS A 3 31.75 -5.43 6.06
CA HIS A 3 33.07 -5.44 5.42
C HIS A 3 33.87 -4.15 5.63
N ILE A 4 33.21 -3.01 5.84
CA ILE A 4 33.87 -1.71 5.99
C ILE A 4 34.50 -1.58 7.39
N ILE A 5 33.91 -2.22 8.41
CA ILE A 5 34.32 -2.06 9.81
C ILE A 5 35.44 -3.05 10.19
N LYS A 6 35.66 -4.12 9.42
CA LYS A 6 36.77 -5.05 9.63
C LYS A 6 38.14 -4.47 9.26
N ASP A 7 38.19 -3.53 8.32
CA ASP A 7 39.43 -2.94 7.81
C ASP A 7 39.90 -1.70 8.61
N ILE A 8 39.24 -1.38 9.73
CA ILE A 8 39.60 -0.22 10.54
C ILE A 8 40.18 -0.69 11.87
N ASP A 9 41.50 -0.63 11.99
CA ASP A 9 42.19 -0.85 13.25
C ASP A 9 41.80 0.22 14.29
N ASN A 10 41.67 -0.19 15.55
CA ASN A 10 41.34 0.64 16.73
C ASN A 10 39.89 1.17 16.87
N VAL A 11 38.89 0.57 16.22
CA VAL A 11 37.48 0.89 16.52
C VAL A 11 36.89 -0.11 17.51
N ARG A 12 36.59 0.35 18.72
CA ARG A 12 35.89 -0.45 19.74
C ARG A 12 34.40 -0.49 19.44
N THR A 13 33.98 -1.46 18.63
CA THR A 13 32.56 -1.65 18.29
C THR A 13 31.82 -2.36 19.43
N SER A 14 30.64 -1.87 19.81
CA SER A 14 29.73 -2.59 20.70
C SER A 14 29.22 -3.87 20.04
N TYR A 15 29.08 -4.95 20.83
CA TYR A 15 28.55 -6.23 20.33
C TYR A 15 27.07 -6.09 19.97
N PHE A 16 26.70 -6.50 18.76
CA PHE A 16 25.31 -6.68 18.34
C PHE A 16 25.16 -8.01 17.62
N SER A 17 24.06 -8.72 17.88
CA SER A 17 23.79 -9.98 17.17
C SER A 17 23.52 -9.73 15.69
N LEU A 18 24.25 -10.44 14.82
CA LEU A 18 24.03 -10.44 13.37
C LEU A 18 22.72 -11.14 12.99
N ASN A 19 22.29 -12.06 13.85
CA ASN A 19 21.08 -12.86 13.77
C ASN A 19 19.98 -12.18 14.60
N LYS A 20 19.39 -11.12 14.05
CA LYS A 20 18.17 -10.54 14.62
C LYS A 20 17.03 -11.55 14.47
N LEU A 21 16.18 -11.68 15.49
CA LEU A 21 15.03 -12.58 15.46
C LEU A 21 14.16 -12.35 14.23
N ASP A 22 13.94 -11.10 13.80
CA ASP A 22 13.18 -10.76 12.59
C ASP A 22 13.76 -11.36 11.28
N LYS A 23 15.08 -11.61 11.23
CA LYS A 23 15.71 -12.30 10.10
C LYS A 23 15.51 -13.81 10.14
N LEU A 24 15.47 -14.39 11.33
CA LEU A 24 15.36 -15.84 11.55
C LEU A 24 13.90 -16.31 11.57
N ILE A 25 13.05 -15.52 12.21
CA ILE A 25 11.64 -15.73 12.43
C ILE A 25 10.95 -14.50 11.85
N LYS A 26 10.73 -14.53 10.53
CA LYS A 26 9.80 -13.58 9.92
C LYS A 26 8.43 -13.85 10.53
N GLY A 27 7.72 -12.81 10.96
CA GLY A 27 6.30 -12.92 11.23
C GLY A 27 5.59 -13.33 9.93
N HIS A 28 5.37 -14.63 9.72
CA HIS A 28 4.57 -15.14 8.62
C HIS A 28 3.10 -14.83 8.90
N LYS A 29 2.71 -13.58 8.67
CA LYS A 29 1.32 -13.24 8.42
C LYS A 29 1.09 -13.42 6.93
N ASP A 30 0.00 -14.08 6.59
CA ASP A 30 -0.41 -14.19 5.20
C ASP A 30 -0.65 -12.79 4.62
N PRO A 31 -0.18 -12.51 3.39
CA PRO A 31 -0.43 -11.23 2.76
C PRO A 31 -1.93 -11.05 2.56
N LEU A 32 -2.46 -9.90 2.97
CA LEU A 32 -3.87 -9.61 2.82
C LEU A 32 -4.20 -9.44 1.32
N PRO A 33 -5.29 -10.06 0.81
CA PRO A 33 -5.76 -9.81 -0.54
C PRO A 33 -5.96 -8.31 -0.80
N LYS A 34 -5.61 -7.84 -2.01
CA LYS A 34 -5.71 -6.41 -2.39
C LYS A 34 -7.11 -5.84 -2.14
N ALA A 35 -8.17 -6.64 -2.37
CA ALA A 35 -9.56 -6.26 -2.14
C ALA A 35 -9.87 -5.87 -0.68
N LEU A 36 -9.15 -6.46 0.27
CA LEU A 36 -9.35 -6.25 1.70
C LEU A 36 -8.42 -5.17 2.29
N SER A 37 -7.52 -4.60 1.48
CA SER A 37 -6.62 -3.53 1.92
C SER A 37 -7.39 -2.25 2.27
N MET A 38 -6.83 -1.48 3.20
CA MET A 38 -7.36 -0.22 3.74
C MET A 38 -6.28 0.85 3.69
N ASN A 39 -6.66 2.14 3.71
CA ASN A 39 -5.74 3.28 3.68
C ASN A 39 -4.85 3.29 2.42
N ILE A 40 -5.42 2.91 1.28
CA ILE A 40 -4.73 2.85 -0.01
C ILE A 40 -5.19 3.96 -0.95
N VAL A 41 -4.35 4.26 -1.93
CA VAL A 41 -4.71 4.99 -3.16
C VAL A 41 -4.94 3.95 -4.25
N TYR A 42 -5.97 4.13 -5.06
CA TYR A 42 -6.31 3.25 -6.18
C TYR A 42 -6.62 4.05 -7.45
N LYS A 43 -6.47 3.40 -8.60
CA LYS A 43 -6.76 3.94 -9.93
C LYS A 43 -7.78 3.05 -10.64
N ILE A 44 -8.76 3.66 -11.29
CA ILE A 44 -9.73 3.00 -12.18
C ILE A 44 -9.54 3.61 -13.56
N ASP A 45 -9.17 2.79 -14.53
CA ASP A 45 -9.00 3.21 -15.91
C ASP A 45 -10.34 3.13 -16.66
N CYS A 46 -10.58 4.09 -17.55
CA CYS A 46 -11.69 3.99 -18.50
C CYS A 46 -11.32 3.00 -19.59
N ASN A 47 -12.25 2.12 -19.95
CA ASN A 47 -12.02 1.17 -21.04
C ASN A 47 -12.13 1.83 -22.42
N ASP A 48 -12.91 2.91 -22.54
CA ASP A 48 -13.26 3.52 -23.82
C ASP A 48 -12.47 4.80 -24.13
N CYS A 49 -11.64 5.29 -23.19
CA CYS A 49 -10.80 6.46 -23.40
C CYS A 49 -9.58 6.48 -22.47
N ASN A 50 -8.64 7.40 -22.71
CA ASN A 50 -7.42 7.56 -21.90
C ASN A 50 -7.65 8.27 -20.54
N ALA A 51 -8.90 8.35 -20.08
CA ALA A 51 -9.22 8.93 -18.78
C ALA A 51 -9.02 7.90 -17.66
N SER A 52 -8.67 8.38 -16.47
CA SER A 52 -8.61 7.53 -15.28
C SER A 52 -9.06 8.28 -14.05
N TYR A 53 -9.70 7.57 -13.13
CA TYR A 53 -10.10 8.07 -11.82
C TYR A 53 -9.12 7.57 -10.76
N VAL A 54 -8.53 8.48 -10.01
CA VAL A 54 -7.66 8.16 -8.87
C VAL A 54 -8.36 8.58 -7.59
N GLY A 55 -8.47 7.65 -6.63
CA GLY A 55 -9.14 7.90 -5.36
C GLY A 55 -8.36 7.33 -4.17
N GLN A 56 -8.54 7.95 -3.01
CA GLN A 56 -8.07 7.44 -1.73
C GLN A 56 -9.23 6.81 -0.95
N THR A 57 -8.95 5.79 -0.14
CA THR A 57 -9.94 5.23 0.79
C THR A 57 -9.32 4.80 2.11
N GLY A 58 -9.97 5.19 3.22
CA GLY A 58 -9.70 4.62 4.54
C GLY A 58 -10.48 3.32 4.82
N LYS A 59 -11.55 3.05 4.05
CA LYS A 59 -12.33 1.81 4.12
C LYS A 59 -11.65 0.69 3.33
N ARG A 60 -12.10 -0.56 3.52
CA ARG A 60 -11.69 -1.70 2.68
C ARG A 60 -11.94 -1.37 1.21
N PHE A 61 -10.96 -1.66 0.37
CA PHE A 61 -10.99 -1.33 -1.06
C PHE A 61 -12.26 -1.85 -1.74
N GLN A 62 -12.63 -3.11 -1.48
CA GLN A 62 -13.85 -3.71 -2.00
C GLN A 62 -15.12 -2.91 -1.66
N THR A 63 -15.28 -2.51 -0.39
CA THR A 63 -16.43 -1.74 0.06
C THR A 63 -16.51 -0.39 -0.65
N ARG A 64 -15.37 0.29 -0.84
CA ARG A 64 -15.34 1.58 -1.55
C ARG A 64 -15.76 1.43 -3.02
N ILE A 65 -15.31 0.38 -3.70
CA ILE A 65 -15.70 0.09 -5.08
C ILE A 65 -17.21 -0.19 -5.19
N GLU A 66 -17.78 -0.94 -4.25
CA GLU A 66 -19.22 -1.22 -4.22
C GLU A 66 -20.05 0.04 -3.99
N GLU A 67 -19.63 0.92 -3.06
CA GLU A 67 -20.26 2.23 -2.85
C GLU A 67 -20.26 3.06 -4.14
N HIS A 68 -19.12 3.11 -4.84
CA HIS A 68 -18.97 3.87 -6.07
C HIS A 68 -19.89 3.33 -7.18
N ARG A 69 -19.94 2.00 -7.37
CA ARG A 69 -20.88 1.36 -8.30
C ARG A 69 -22.33 1.66 -7.98
N LYS A 70 -22.72 1.59 -6.70
CA LYS A 70 -24.08 1.92 -6.25
C LYS A 70 -24.42 3.39 -6.51
N HIS A 71 -23.46 4.30 -6.34
CA HIS A 71 -23.65 5.73 -6.61
C HIS A 71 -23.91 6.00 -8.10
N ILE A 72 -23.12 5.38 -8.98
CA ILE A 72 -23.30 5.47 -10.44
C ILE A 72 -24.68 4.93 -10.85
N ASN A 73 -25.05 3.74 -10.36
CA ASN A 73 -26.31 3.09 -10.72
C ASN A 73 -27.56 3.83 -10.20
N ARG A 74 -27.42 4.67 -9.18
CA ARG A 74 -28.52 5.48 -8.64
C ARG A 74 -28.84 6.72 -9.48
N ASN A 75 -28.11 6.99 -10.56
CA ASN A 75 -28.29 8.16 -11.43
C ASN A 75 -28.40 9.48 -10.64
N SER A 76 -27.54 9.63 -9.61
CA SER A 76 -27.51 10.86 -8.82
C SER A 76 -27.00 11.99 -9.73
N SER A 77 -27.86 12.98 -9.99
CA SER A 77 -27.52 14.18 -10.78
C SER A 77 -26.44 15.05 -10.12
N SER A 78 -26.10 14.78 -8.85
CA SER A 78 -24.97 15.40 -8.16
C SER A 78 -23.63 14.78 -8.59
N ARG A 79 -22.87 15.55 -9.37
CA ARG A 79 -21.46 15.25 -9.64
C ARG A 79 -20.66 15.48 -8.36
N SER A 80 -20.21 14.41 -7.72
CA SER A 80 -19.32 14.46 -6.55
C SER A 80 -17.84 14.55 -6.91
N VAL A 81 -17.54 14.63 -8.22
CA VAL A 81 -16.18 14.63 -8.78
C VAL A 81 -16.02 15.87 -9.64
N ILE A 82 -14.94 16.62 -9.40
CA ILE A 82 -14.51 17.72 -10.25
C ILE A 82 -13.66 17.11 -11.36
N THR A 83 -13.98 17.43 -12.61
CA THR A 83 -13.21 17.07 -13.81
C THR A 83 -12.61 18.36 -14.37
N ASP A 84 -11.30 18.38 -14.64
CA ASP A 84 -10.65 19.44 -15.42
C ASP A 84 -11.03 19.40 -16.90
#